data_AF-A0A285I4D3-F1
#
_entry.id   AF-A0A285I4D3-F1
#
_cell.length_a   1.000
_cell.length_b   1.000
_cell.length_c   1.000
_cell.angle_alpha   90.00
_cell.angle_beta   90.00
_cell.angle_gamma   90.00
#
_symmetry.space_group_name_H-M   'P 1'
#
loop_
_entity.id
_entity.type
_entity.pdbx_description
1 polymer ?
#
loop_
_entity_poly.entity_id
_entity_poly.type
_entity_poly.pdbx_seq_one_letter_code
_entity_poly.pdbx_strand_id
1 'polypeptide(L)'
;MYGHVVVDEAQELSEMQWHMVLRRCPSRSITAVGDIDQVEASHRHTSWAGAVNATLGERWTAARLTICYRTPREVMDLTAAVLEKAGSHNFPPRAVRSSGIAPWTRTATPAELRRRWAGGTVGVIAPAGRVAELRAVLSEVPVLTATEAKGLEWDATLIVDPRGITAEPRGWNGLYVALTRCTHELGQLDISEA
;
A
#
# COMPACT_ATOMS: atom_id res chain seq x y z
N MET A 1 23.82 -21.31 6.38
CA MET A 1 22.60 -21.76 7.08
C MET A 1 22.30 -20.77 8.18
N TYR A 2 21.03 -20.39 8.38
CA TYR A 2 20.63 -19.40 9.37
C TYR A 2 19.87 -20.06 10.53
N GLY A 3 20.07 -19.55 11.74
CA GLY A 3 19.36 -20.02 12.94
C GLY A 3 17.93 -19.47 13.05
N HIS A 4 17.72 -18.26 12.52
CA HIS A 4 16.44 -17.56 12.43
C HIS A 4 16.41 -16.69 11.16
N VAL A 5 15.23 -16.47 10.58
CA VAL A 5 15.04 -15.59 9.42
C VAL A 5 13.86 -14.65 9.67
N VAL A 6 14.06 -13.36 9.44
CA VAL A 6 12.98 -12.38 9.38
C VAL A 6 12.66 -12.10 7.92
N VAL A 7 11.39 -12.19 7.55
CA VAL A 7 10.89 -11.87 6.22
C VAL A 7 9.93 -10.69 6.37
N ASP A 8 10.31 -9.56 5.78
CA ASP A 8 9.42 -8.41 5.65
C ASP A 8 8.65 -8.49 4.32
N GLU A 9 7.49 -7.85 4.25
CA GLU A 9 6.56 -7.93 3.12
C GLU A 9 6.27 -9.38 2.71
N ALA A 10 6.16 -10.27 3.70
CA ALA A 10 6.14 -11.71 3.53
C ALA A 10 4.94 -12.23 2.72
N GLN A 11 3.90 -11.41 2.57
CA GLN A 11 2.76 -11.69 1.70
C GLN A 11 3.12 -11.73 0.20
N GLU A 12 4.27 -11.17 -0.20
CA GLU A 12 4.75 -11.20 -1.59
C GLU A 12 5.47 -12.49 -1.96
N LEU A 13 5.74 -13.38 -0.98
CA LEU A 13 6.42 -14.64 -1.25
C LEU A 13 5.44 -15.67 -1.81
N SER A 14 5.81 -16.27 -2.94
CA SER A 14 5.23 -17.49 -3.47
C SER A 14 5.54 -18.69 -2.58
N GLU A 15 4.77 -19.76 -2.74
CA GLU A 15 5.05 -21.05 -2.10
C GLU A 15 6.48 -21.55 -2.35
N MET A 16 7.00 -21.36 -3.58
CA MET A 16 8.37 -21.77 -3.92
C MET A 16 9.42 -20.92 -3.18
N GLN A 17 9.18 -19.62 -3.03
CA GLN A 17 10.06 -18.75 -2.24
C GLN A 17 10.03 -19.13 -0.76
N TRP A 18 8.88 -19.51 -0.21
CA TRP A 18 8.81 -20.08 1.14
C TRP A 18 9.62 -21.37 1.28
N HIS A 19 9.59 -22.26 0.29
CA HIS A 19 10.48 -23.43 0.26
C HIS A 19 11.96 -23.03 0.22
N MET A 20 12.33 -21.97 -0.52
CA MET A 20 13.70 -21.45 -0.52
C MET A 20 14.12 -20.92 0.86
N VAL A 21 13.24 -20.20 1.56
CA VAL A 21 13.48 -19.73 2.94
C VAL A 21 13.72 -20.92 3.87
N LEU A 22 12.88 -21.95 3.81
CA LEU A 22 13.01 -23.16 4.65
C LEU A 22 14.30 -23.94 4.39
N ARG A 23 14.79 -23.97 3.14
CA ARG A 23 16.09 -24.57 2.81
C ARG A 23 17.25 -23.85 3.48
N ARG A 24 17.11 -22.57 3.81
CA ARG A 24 18.14 -21.77 4.50
C ARG A 24 17.94 -21.68 6.01
N CYS A 25 16.74 -21.98 6.51
CA CYS A 25 16.38 -22.04 7.93
C CYS A 25 15.69 -23.37 8.30
N PRO A 26 16.43 -24.50 8.43
CA PRO A 26 15.84 -25.81 8.73
C PRO A 26 15.21 -25.91 10.12
N SER A 27 15.63 -25.05 11.05
CA SER A 27 15.01 -24.90 12.38
C SER A 27 13.58 -24.37 12.28
N ARG A 28 13.20 -23.78 11.12
CA ARG A 28 11.92 -23.13 10.86
C ARG A 28 11.62 -21.98 11.82
N SER A 29 12.65 -21.43 12.45
CA SER A 29 12.55 -20.23 13.24
C SER A 29 12.44 -19.04 12.27
N ILE A 30 11.21 -18.57 12.06
CA ILE A 30 10.90 -17.53 11.08
C ILE A 30 9.96 -16.51 11.71
N THR A 31 10.25 -15.23 11.54
CA THR A 31 9.31 -14.14 11.79
C THR A 31 8.93 -13.51 10.46
N ALA A 32 7.68 -13.77 10.04
CA ALA A 32 7.11 -13.20 8.83
C ALA A 32 6.27 -11.97 9.20
N VAL A 33 6.54 -10.84 8.57
CA VAL A 33 5.83 -9.56 8.78
C VAL A 33 5.26 -9.11 7.44
N GLY A 34 4.06 -8.54 7.46
CA GLY A 34 3.41 -8.07 6.26
C GLY A 34 1.95 -7.70 6.46
N ASP A 35 1.32 -7.28 5.37
CA ASP A 35 -0.11 -7.00 5.30
C ASP A 35 -0.71 -7.74 4.09
N ILE A 36 -1.55 -8.75 4.36
CA ILE A 36 -2.12 -9.62 3.32
C ILE A 36 -3.03 -8.84 2.35
N ASP A 37 -3.53 -7.68 2.76
CA ASP A 37 -4.34 -6.81 1.89
C ASP A 37 -3.48 -5.92 0.99
N GLN A 38 -2.15 -5.97 1.16
CA GLN A 38 -1.19 -5.25 0.32
C GLN A 38 -0.49 -6.14 -0.71
N VAL A 39 -0.89 -7.40 -0.92
CA VAL A 39 -0.26 -8.34 -1.87
C VAL A 39 -0.25 -7.84 -3.31
N GLU A 40 0.94 -7.71 -3.92
CA GLU A 40 1.17 -7.37 -5.33
C GLU A 40 1.29 -8.61 -6.22
N ALA A 41 1.83 -9.69 -5.68
CA ALA A 41 2.20 -10.87 -6.44
C ALA A 41 1.01 -11.53 -7.17
N SER A 42 1.29 -12.10 -8.35
CA SER A 42 0.31 -12.78 -9.19
C SER A 42 -0.31 -14.02 -8.52
N HIS A 43 0.41 -14.62 -7.56
CA HIS A 43 -0.11 -15.68 -6.69
C HIS A 43 -0.94 -15.05 -5.56
N ARG A 44 -2.23 -14.80 -5.83
CA ARG A 44 -3.12 -14.14 -4.88
C ARG A 44 -3.44 -15.03 -3.68
N HIS A 45 -2.68 -14.89 -2.60
CA HIS A 45 -3.09 -15.38 -1.30
C HIS A 45 -3.96 -14.33 -0.62
N THR A 46 -5.20 -14.70 -0.26
CA THR A 46 -6.14 -13.82 0.45
C THR A 46 -6.09 -14.04 1.97
N SER A 47 -5.20 -14.92 2.45
CA SER A 47 -4.99 -15.19 3.87
C SER A 47 -3.56 -15.66 4.11
N TRP A 48 -3.05 -15.44 5.32
CA TRP A 48 -1.76 -15.98 5.76
C TRP A 48 -1.72 -17.50 5.69
N ALA A 49 -2.81 -18.18 6.05
CA ALA A 49 -2.95 -19.62 5.91
C ALA A 49 -2.72 -20.06 4.46
N GLY A 50 -3.34 -19.37 3.50
CA GLY A 50 -3.11 -19.60 2.07
C GLY A 50 -1.65 -19.39 1.65
N ALA A 51 -0.97 -18.40 2.23
CA ALA A 51 0.41 -18.07 1.88
C ALA A 51 1.44 -19.09 2.41
N VAL A 52 1.22 -19.65 3.61
CA VAL A 52 2.27 -20.45 4.29
C VAL A 52 1.92 -21.92 4.50
N ASN A 53 0.65 -22.33 4.48
CA ASN A 53 0.27 -23.70 4.84
C ASN A 53 0.86 -24.75 3.89
N ALA A 54 1.03 -24.44 2.60
CA ALA A 54 1.66 -25.33 1.63
C ALA A 54 3.08 -25.75 2.06
N THR A 55 3.79 -24.90 2.81
CA THR A 55 5.19 -25.13 3.18
C THR A 55 5.38 -25.42 4.68
N LEU A 56 4.65 -24.72 5.55
CA LEU A 56 4.76 -24.83 7.00
C LEU A 56 3.73 -25.80 7.61
N GLY A 57 2.65 -26.09 6.90
CA GLY A 57 1.44 -26.67 7.48
C GLY A 57 0.83 -25.70 8.50
N GLU A 58 0.23 -26.23 9.56
CA GLU A 58 -0.39 -25.43 10.63
C GLU A 58 0.59 -25.02 11.75
N ARG A 59 1.90 -25.20 11.55
CA ARG A 59 2.94 -24.91 12.56
C ARG A 59 3.35 -23.44 12.57
N TRP A 60 2.38 -22.56 12.75
CA TRP A 60 2.62 -21.13 12.87
C TRP A 60 1.54 -20.51 13.75
N THR A 61 1.82 -19.31 14.26
CA THR A 61 0.84 -18.49 14.96
C THR A 61 0.90 -17.08 14.36
N ALA A 62 -0.22 -16.36 14.42
CA ALA A 62 -0.29 -14.97 14.00
C ALA A 62 -0.53 -14.07 15.20
N ALA A 63 0.20 -12.97 15.25
CA ALA A 63 -0.12 -11.82 16.06
C ALA A 63 -0.50 -10.66 15.13
N ARG A 64 -1.58 -9.95 15.44
CA ARG A 64 -2.06 -8.82 14.64
C ARG A 64 -1.70 -7.51 15.34
N LEU A 65 -1.09 -6.59 14.60
CA LEU A 65 -0.89 -5.21 15.05
C LEU A 65 -2.09 -4.37 14.62
N THR A 66 -2.92 -3.98 15.58
CA THR A 66 -4.21 -3.33 15.31
C THR A 66 -4.17 -1.81 15.45
N ILE A 67 -3.03 -1.23 15.80
CA ILE A 67 -2.87 0.20 16.03
C ILE A 67 -1.99 0.81 14.94
N CYS A 68 -2.50 1.82 14.25
CA CYS A 68 -1.72 2.59 13.28
C CYS A 68 -1.23 3.90 13.91
N TYR A 69 0.09 4.10 13.88
CA TYR A 69 0.75 5.32 14.34
C TYR A 69 1.17 6.24 13.18
N ARG A 70 1.23 5.70 11.95
CA ARG A 70 1.71 6.40 10.76
C ARG A 70 0.57 7.17 10.09
N THR A 71 -0.38 6.48 9.48
CA THR A 71 -1.48 7.13 8.75
C THR A 71 -2.49 7.78 9.71
N PRO A 72 -2.85 9.07 9.51
CA PRO A 72 -3.85 9.75 10.35
C PRO A 72 -5.23 9.11 10.27
N ARG A 73 -6.05 9.33 11.32
CA ARG A 73 -7.43 8.84 11.41
C ARG A 73 -8.26 9.25 10.21
N GLU A 74 -8.17 10.51 9.80
CA GLU A 74 -8.96 11.09 8.73
C GLU A 74 -8.76 10.34 7.40
N VAL A 75 -7.54 9.86 7.16
CA VAL A 75 -7.21 9.04 5.99
C VAL A 75 -7.62 7.59 6.19
N MET A 76 -7.35 7.03 7.37
CA MET A 76 -7.67 5.64 7.70
C MET A 76 -9.18 5.37 7.60
N ASP A 77 -10.02 6.34 7.95
CA ASP A 77 -11.48 6.26 7.85
C ASP A 77 -11.98 6.01 6.41
N LEU A 78 -11.19 6.40 5.39
CA LEU A 78 -11.50 6.12 3.97
C LEU A 78 -11.19 4.67 3.56
N THR A 79 -10.28 4.00 4.27
CA THR A 79 -9.74 2.71 3.84
C THR A 79 -10.71 1.55 4.03
N ALA A 80 -11.65 1.63 4.99
CA ALA A 80 -12.61 0.57 5.27
C ALA A 80 -13.42 0.17 4.03
N ALA A 81 -13.99 1.15 3.33
CA ALA A 81 -14.76 0.91 2.11
C ALA A 81 -13.90 0.42 0.95
N VAL A 82 -12.62 0.79 0.92
CA VAL A 82 -11.67 0.32 -0.11
C VAL A 82 -11.30 -1.14 0.13
N LEU A 83 -11.04 -1.53 1.38
CA LEU A 83 -10.77 -2.91 1.77
C LEU A 83 -11.98 -3.82 1.50
N GLU A 84 -13.19 -3.36 1.79
CA GLU A 84 -14.42 -4.09 1.47
C GLU A 84 -14.54 -4.37 -0.04
N LYS A 85 -14.33 -3.34 -0.88
CA LYS A 85 -14.35 -3.49 -2.34
C LYS A 85 -13.18 -4.31 -2.89
N ALA A 86 -12.08 -4.38 -2.15
CA ALA A 86 -10.97 -5.27 -2.46
C ALA A 86 -11.24 -6.74 -2.10
N GLY A 87 -12.36 -7.03 -1.43
CA GLY A 87 -12.68 -8.37 -0.94
C GLY A 87 -11.86 -8.77 0.29
N SER A 88 -11.31 -7.80 1.02
CA SER A 88 -10.57 -8.06 2.24
C SER A 88 -11.49 -8.56 3.36
N HIS A 89 -10.99 -9.52 4.14
CA HIS A 89 -11.63 -9.97 5.38
C HIS A 89 -11.01 -9.31 6.63
N ASN A 90 -10.09 -8.37 6.45
CA ASN A 90 -9.48 -7.64 7.53
C ASN A 90 -10.13 -6.27 7.72
N PHE A 91 -10.02 -5.79 8.95
CA PHE A 91 -10.40 -4.43 9.29
C PHE A 91 -9.16 -3.54 9.27
N PRO A 92 -9.31 -2.28 8.81
CA PRO A 92 -8.21 -1.33 8.89
C PRO A 92 -7.76 -1.14 10.33
N PRO A 93 -6.44 -0.95 10.58
CA PRO A 93 -5.94 -0.72 11.93
C PRO A 93 -6.50 0.59 12.50
N ARG A 94 -6.72 0.61 13.81
CA ARG A 94 -7.17 1.80 14.53
C ARG A 94 -6.06 2.84 14.54
N ALA A 95 -6.23 3.88 13.74
CA ALA A 95 -5.36 5.05 13.81
C ALA A 95 -5.52 5.75 15.17
N VAL A 96 -4.40 6.09 15.80
CA VAL A 96 -4.38 6.88 17.06
C VAL A 96 -3.97 8.33 16.84
N ARG A 97 -3.33 8.62 15.71
CA ARG A 97 -2.95 9.97 15.31
C ARG A 97 -4.06 10.65 14.50
N SER A 98 -4.17 11.97 14.63
CA SER A 98 -4.99 12.84 13.79
C SER A 98 -4.09 13.96 13.29
N SER A 99 -4.22 14.33 12.02
CA SER A 99 -3.51 15.48 11.44
C SER A 99 -4.35 16.77 11.51
N GLY A 100 -5.65 16.64 11.76
CA GLY A 100 -6.60 17.77 11.69
C GLY A 100 -6.91 18.22 10.27
N ILE A 101 -6.39 17.53 9.26
CA ILE A 101 -6.58 17.83 7.84
C ILE A 101 -7.49 16.75 7.26
N ALA A 102 -8.70 17.15 6.87
CA ALA A 102 -9.61 16.25 6.17
C ALA A 102 -9.08 15.94 4.76
N PRO A 103 -9.08 14.66 4.33
CA PRO A 103 -8.85 14.32 2.94
C PRO A 103 -9.82 15.05 2.04
N TRP A 104 -9.35 15.46 0.87
CA TRP A 104 -10.15 16.22 -0.08
C TRP A 104 -10.05 15.63 -1.48
N THR A 105 -11.08 15.90 -2.28
CA THR A 105 -11.15 15.49 -3.68
C THR A 105 -11.37 16.72 -4.55
N ARG A 106 -10.62 16.84 -5.65
CA ARG A 106 -10.77 17.95 -6.61
C ARG A 106 -10.52 17.49 -8.04
N THR A 107 -11.13 18.19 -8.99
CA THR A 107 -10.69 18.13 -10.38
C THR A 107 -9.55 19.12 -10.58
N ALA A 108 -8.48 18.69 -11.24
CA ALA A 108 -7.34 19.57 -11.52
C ALA A 108 -6.66 19.22 -12.84
N THR A 109 -6.05 20.23 -13.44
CA THR A 109 -5.08 20.03 -14.51
C THR A 109 -3.72 19.63 -13.92
N PRO A 110 -2.87 18.89 -14.66
CA PRO A 110 -1.53 18.52 -14.19
C PRO A 110 -0.67 19.71 -13.74
N ALA A 111 -0.86 20.89 -14.34
CA ALA A 111 -0.12 22.10 -13.98
C ALA A 111 -0.47 22.62 -12.57
N GLU A 112 -1.72 22.41 -12.12
CA GLU A 112 -2.19 22.87 -10.80
C GLU A 112 -1.66 22.02 -9.65
N LEU A 113 -1.17 20.81 -9.95
CA LEU A 113 -0.57 19.87 -8.99
C LEU A 113 0.78 20.37 -8.44
N ARG A 114 1.39 21.35 -9.10
CA ARG A 114 2.65 22.00 -8.68
C ARG A 114 2.49 22.92 -7.46
N ARG A 115 1.26 23.24 -7.05
CA ARG A 115 1.03 24.09 -5.86
C ARG A 115 1.57 23.39 -4.60
N ARG A 116 2.17 24.18 -3.70
CA ARG A 116 2.91 23.67 -2.54
C ARG A 116 1.96 23.16 -1.47
N TRP A 117 2.08 21.88 -1.14
CA TRP A 117 1.41 21.19 -0.05
C TRP A 117 2.08 21.51 1.28
N ALA A 118 1.32 21.56 2.37
CA ALA A 118 1.85 22.03 3.64
C ALA A 118 2.92 21.07 4.19
N GLY A 119 4.15 21.58 4.38
CA GLY A 119 5.02 21.13 5.47
C GLY A 119 6.02 19.99 5.24
N GLY A 120 6.21 19.46 4.03
CA GLY A 120 7.21 18.40 3.87
C GLY A 120 7.33 17.74 2.49
N THR A 121 7.51 16.44 2.49
CA THR A 121 7.66 15.59 1.30
C THR A 121 6.32 15.30 0.65
N VAL A 122 6.28 15.28 -0.68
CA VAL A 122 5.05 15.00 -1.45
C VAL A 122 5.32 13.81 -2.36
N GLY A 123 4.37 12.87 -2.40
CA GLY A 123 4.36 11.77 -3.35
C GLY A 123 3.11 11.81 -4.21
N VAL A 124 3.27 11.56 -5.51
CA VAL A 124 2.16 11.45 -6.45
C VAL A 124 2.03 10.00 -6.85
N ILE A 125 0.83 9.45 -6.69
CA ILE A 125 0.51 8.08 -7.07
C ILE A 125 -0.56 8.12 -8.15
N ALA A 126 -0.29 7.46 -9.26
CA ALA A 126 -1.14 7.49 -10.45
C ALA A 126 -1.21 6.10 -11.10
N PRO A 127 -2.21 5.82 -11.97
CA PRO A 127 -2.17 4.63 -12.80
C PRO A 127 -0.97 4.67 -13.76
N ALA A 128 -0.42 3.51 -14.09
CA ALA A 128 0.78 3.32 -14.91
C ALA A 128 0.73 4.10 -16.23
N GLY A 129 -0.44 4.14 -16.87
CA GLY A 129 -0.66 4.87 -18.12
C GLY A 129 -0.47 6.40 -18.01
N ARG A 130 -0.55 6.97 -16.81
CA ARG A 130 -0.41 8.41 -16.56
C ARG A 130 0.95 8.81 -15.95
N VAL A 131 1.75 7.85 -15.52
CA VAL A 131 3.02 8.15 -14.82
C VAL A 131 3.98 8.94 -15.73
N ALA A 132 4.08 8.59 -17.01
CA ALA A 132 5.00 9.27 -17.94
C ALA A 132 4.61 10.74 -18.18
N GLU A 133 3.32 11.03 -18.44
CA GLU A 133 2.83 12.41 -18.64
C GLU A 133 3.02 13.26 -17.36
N LEU A 134 2.73 12.68 -16.19
CA LEU A 134 2.83 13.38 -14.92
C LEU A 134 4.28 13.65 -14.54
N ARG A 135 5.22 12.73 -14.79
CA ARG A 135 6.66 12.96 -14.58
C ARG A 135 7.20 14.11 -15.43
N ALA A 136 6.69 14.28 -16.66
CA ALA A 136 7.07 15.39 -17.52
C ALA A 136 6.62 16.75 -16.97
N VAL A 137 5.49 16.79 -16.25
CA VAL A 137 4.94 18.02 -15.66
C VAL A 137 5.46 18.26 -14.24
N LEU A 138 5.69 17.20 -13.46
CA LEU A 138 6.04 17.21 -12.03
C LEU A 138 7.46 16.70 -11.79
N SER A 139 8.46 17.34 -12.39
CA SER A 139 9.86 16.89 -12.34
C SER A 139 10.45 16.84 -10.92
N GLU A 140 9.96 17.68 -10.01
CA GLU A 140 10.49 17.82 -8.65
C GLU A 140 9.79 16.92 -7.61
N VAL A 141 8.79 16.13 -8.03
CA VAL A 141 7.97 15.31 -7.13
C VAL A 141 8.00 13.86 -7.60
N PRO A 142 8.24 12.88 -6.73
CA PRO A 142 8.16 11.47 -7.12
C PRO A 142 6.74 11.14 -7.60
N VAL A 143 6.64 10.73 -8.85
CA VAL A 143 5.41 10.20 -9.46
C VAL A 143 5.60 8.70 -9.68
N LEU A 144 4.74 7.91 -9.05
CA LEU A 144 4.87 6.45 -8.96
C LEU A 144 3.51 5.79 -9.21
N THR A 145 3.54 4.52 -9.60
CA THR A 145 2.39 3.63 -9.49
C THR A 145 2.14 3.23 -8.03
N ALA A 146 0.97 2.68 -7.72
CA ALA A 146 0.71 2.13 -6.38
C ALA A 146 1.73 1.05 -5.98
N THR A 147 2.17 0.25 -6.96
CA THR A 147 3.19 -0.79 -6.79
C THR A 147 4.55 -0.19 -6.43
N GLU A 148 5.03 0.78 -7.22
CA GLU A 148 6.31 1.45 -6.95
C GLU A 148 6.29 2.27 -5.65
N ALA A 149 5.12 2.72 -5.21
CA ALA A 149 4.94 3.48 -3.97
C ALA A 149 4.94 2.59 -2.71
N LYS A 150 4.85 1.26 -2.85
CA LYS A 150 4.82 0.35 -1.71
C LYS A 150 6.11 0.47 -0.89
N GLY A 151 5.97 0.51 0.43
CA GLY A 151 7.08 0.72 1.36
C GLY A 151 7.61 2.16 1.42
N LEU A 152 7.14 3.08 0.57
CA LEU A 152 7.46 4.49 0.62
C LEU A 152 6.40 5.27 1.42
N GLU A 153 6.78 6.45 1.90
CA GLU A 153 5.91 7.33 2.69
C GLU A 153 6.23 8.80 2.40
N TRP A 154 5.19 9.64 2.48
CA TRP A 154 5.29 11.09 2.29
C TRP A 154 4.42 11.83 3.31
N ASP A 155 4.76 13.08 3.59
CA ASP A 155 3.92 13.94 4.44
C ASP A 155 2.57 14.21 3.76
N ALA A 156 2.59 14.47 2.46
CA ALA A 156 1.40 14.56 1.62
C ALA A 156 1.43 13.52 0.48
N THR A 157 0.31 12.83 0.25
CA THR A 157 0.14 11.98 -0.93
C THR A 157 -0.99 12.51 -1.81
N LEU A 158 -0.69 12.66 -3.10
CA LEU A 158 -1.65 12.98 -4.14
C LEU A 158 -1.95 11.73 -4.95
N ILE A 159 -3.20 11.26 -4.88
CA ILE A 159 -3.68 10.16 -5.72
C ILE A 159 -4.36 10.75 -6.94
N VAL A 160 -3.76 10.53 -8.09
CA VAL A 160 -4.25 10.99 -9.38
C VAL A 160 -4.99 9.87 -10.08
N ASP A 161 -6.19 10.17 -10.56
CA ASP A 161 -7.10 9.23 -11.21
C ASP A 161 -7.29 7.94 -10.37
N PRO A 162 -7.91 8.03 -9.17
CA PRO A 162 -8.17 6.87 -8.33
C PRO A 162 -8.97 5.77 -9.06
N ARG A 163 -9.85 6.17 -9.99
CA ARG A 163 -10.63 5.23 -10.81
C ARG A 163 -9.73 4.44 -11.75
N GLY A 164 -8.79 5.10 -12.42
CA GLY A 164 -7.76 4.46 -13.22
C GLY A 164 -6.96 3.43 -12.42
N ILE A 165 -6.54 3.77 -11.19
CA ILE A 165 -5.84 2.82 -10.30
C ILE A 165 -6.72 1.61 -9.99
N THR A 166 -8.01 1.81 -9.69
CA THR A 166 -8.93 0.69 -9.40
C THR A 166 -9.23 -0.20 -10.62
N ALA A 167 -8.96 0.28 -11.83
CA ALA A 167 -9.12 -0.48 -13.07
C ALA A 167 -7.86 -1.31 -13.44
N GLU A 168 -6.72 -1.06 -12.78
CA GLU A 168 -5.51 -1.85 -12.98
C GLU A 168 -5.66 -3.28 -12.41
N PRO A 169 -4.79 -4.24 -12.80
CA PRO A 169 -4.88 -5.61 -12.30
C PRO A 169 -4.92 -5.74 -10.76
N ARG A 170 -4.29 -4.81 -10.05
CA ARG A 170 -4.26 -4.75 -8.58
C ARG A 170 -5.55 -4.14 -7.99
N GLY A 171 -6.25 -3.32 -8.76
CA GLY A 171 -7.56 -2.76 -8.44
C GLY A 171 -7.60 -2.03 -7.09
N TRP A 172 -8.61 -2.35 -6.28
CA TRP A 172 -8.83 -1.72 -4.96
C TRP A 172 -7.68 -1.92 -3.97
N ASN A 173 -6.91 -3.02 -4.06
CA ASN A 173 -5.67 -3.19 -3.26
C ASN A 173 -4.58 -2.20 -3.67
N GLY A 174 -4.55 -1.78 -4.94
CA GLY A 174 -3.70 -0.69 -5.42
C GLY A 174 -4.08 0.62 -4.76
N LEU A 175 -5.37 0.94 -4.75
CA LEU A 175 -5.87 2.14 -4.10
C LEU A 175 -5.63 2.13 -2.57
N TYR A 176 -5.78 0.98 -1.90
CA TYR A 176 -5.49 0.86 -0.47
C TYR A 176 -4.03 1.17 -0.13
N VAL A 177 -3.08 0.64 -0.92
CA VAL A 177 -1.66 1.01 -0.77
C VAL A 177 -1.47 2.50 -0.98
N ALA A 178 -2.04 3.06 -2.04
CA ALA A 178 -1.91 4.49 -2.36
C ALA A 178 -2.42 5.40 -1.22
N LEU A 179 -3.59 5.10 -0.65
CA LEU A 179 -4.18 5.87 0.45
C LEU A 179 -3.30 5.88 1.71
N THR A 180 -2.60 4.77 1.97
CA THR A 180 -1.83 4.58 3.21
C THR A 180 -0.38 5.08 3.13
N ARG A 181 0.02 5.74 2.04
CA ARG A 181 1.39 6.29 1.90
C ARG A 181 1.55 7.68 2.53
N CYS A 182 0.47 8.34 2.91
CA CYS A 182 0.53 9.65 3.54
C CYS A 182 0.64 9.56 5.07
N THR A 183 1.39 10.50 5.63
CA THR A 183 1.54 10.66 7.08
C THR A 183 0.78 11.89 7.60
N HIS A 184 0.45 12.90 6.78
CA HIS A 184 -0.38 14.06 7.21
C HIS A 184 -1.57 14.34 6.32
N GLU A 185 -1.35 14.55 5.01
CA GLU A 185 -2.37 15.04 4.08
C GLU A 185 -2.59 14.07 2.92
N LEU A 186 -3.85 13.88 2.55
CA LEU A 186 -4.26 13.08 1.40
C LEU A 186 -5.12 13.92 0.46
N GLY A 187 -4.68 14.03 -0.79
CA GLY A 187 -5.42 14.61 -1.89
C GLY A 187 -5.81 13.58 -2.93
N GLN A 188 -7.06 13.58 -3.36
CA GLN A 188 -7.51 12.80 -4.52
C GLN A 188 -7.86 13.73 -5.67
N LEU A 189 -7.35 13.41 -6.85
CA LEU A 189 -7.41 14.28 -8.01
C LEU A 189 -7.99 13.54 -9.20
N ASP A 190 -9.14 14.01 -9.67
CA ASP A 190 -9.68 13.60 -10.96
C ASP A 190 -9.06 14.50 -12.04
N ILE A 191 -8.44 13.91 -13.06
CA ILE A 191 -7.91 14.69 -14.18
C ILE A 191 -9.05 14.99 -15.14
N SER A 192 -9.33 16.28 -15.35
CA SER A 192 -10.08 16.74 -16.51
C SER A 192 -9.16 16.78 -17.72
N GLU A 193 -9.65 16.30 -18.87
CA GLU A 193 -9.04 16.66 -20.16
C GLU A 193 -9.12 18.20 -20.30
N ALA A 194 -8.00 18.82 -20.64
CA ALA A 194 -7.90 20.27 -20.84
C ALA A 194 -8.57 20.70 -22.15
#